data_AF-A0A4Q2UX20-F1
#
_entry.id   AF-A0A4Q2UX20-F1
#
_cell.length_a   1.000
_cell.length_b   1.000
_cell.length_c   1.000
_cell.angle_alpha   90.00
_cell.angle_beta   90.00
_cell.angle_gamma   90.00
#
_symmetry.space_group_name_H-M   'P 1'
#
loop_
_entity.id
_entity.type
_entity.pdbx_description
1 polymer ?
#
loop_
_entity_poly.entity_id
_entity_poly.type
_entity_poly.pdbx_seq_one_letter_code
_entity_poly.pdbx_strand_id
1 'polypeptide(L)'
;LLALRRQLGIHSGENLAETLFEIVQLWDIRGQVGTVISDNVTTNDTCLSYFYRQLDPSIRPADIKARRMRCYGHVLNLVARTFLFGKDAESFELESDINGMRGLQEQDLRHWRSKGPIGKLHNIVKFIRSSPQRSEYFKRIAHEQEDEGYHLCEESTAEL
;
A
#
# COMPACT_ATOMS: atom_id res chain seq x y z
N LEU A 1 8.69 -7.42 -15.80
CA LEU A 1 7.45 -6.61 -15.96
C LEU A 1 6.90 -6.87 -17.36
N LEU A 2 5.64 -7.31 -17.51
CA LEU A 2 5.04 -7.61 -18.84
C LEU A 2 4.32 -6.40 -19.46
N ALA A 3 3.65 -5.58 -18.65
CA ALA A 3 2.95 -4.39 -19.11
C ALA A 3 2.66 -3.42 -17.96
N LEU A 4 2.52 -2.13 -18.29
CA LEU A 4 1.94 -1.09 -17.43
C LEU A 4 0.95 -0.28 -18.28
N ARG A 5 -0.31 -0.74 -18.32
CA ARG A 5 -1.36 -0.12 -19.15
C ARG A 5 -2.11 0.95 -18.36
N ARG A 6 -2.41 2.07 -19.02
CA ARG A 6 -3.34 3.06 -18.50
C ARG A 6 -4.76 2.52 -18.67
N GLN A 7 -5.50 2.35 -17.57
CA GLN A 7 -6.92 2.01 -17.64
C GLN A 7 -7.72 3.23 -18.11
N LEU A 8 -8.47 3.06 -19.20
CA LEU A 8 -9.39 4.07 -19.71
C LEU A 8 -10.84 3.68 -19.39
N GLY A 9 -11.73 4.66 -19.28
CA GLY A 9 -13.15 4.44 -18.97
C GLY A 9 -13.42 4.16 -17.49
N ILE A 10 -14.55 3.49 -17.23
CA ILE A 10 -15.01 3.17 -15.87
C ILE A 10 -14.04 2.16 -15.23
N HIS A 11 -13.70 2.38 -13.97
CA HIS A 11 -12.84 1.49 -13.21
C HIS A 11 -13.63 0.29 -12.63
N SER A 12 -14.26 -0.49 -13.52
CA SER A 12 -15.00 -1.72 -13.18
C SER A 12 -14.11 -2.95 -13.25
N GLY A 13 -14.52 -4.03 -12.60
CA GLY A 13 -13.80 -5.31 -12.66
C GLY A 13 -13.74 -5.87 -14.08
N GLU A 14 -14.82 -5.72 -14.84
CA GLU A 14 -14.95 -6.13 -16.24
C GLU A 14 -13.89 -5.47 -17.13
N ASN A 15 -13.71 -4.15 -17.00
CA ASN A 15 -12.78 -3.39 -17.83
C ASN A 15 -11.32 -3.73 -17.46
N LEU A 16 -11.06 -3.97 -16.18
CA LEU A 16 -9.75 -4.46 -15.72
C LEU A 16 -9.46 -5.86 -16.29
N ALA A 17 -10.46 -6.74 -16.33
CA ALA A 17 -10.32 -8.09 -16.87
C ALA A 17 -9.98 -8.08 -18.35
N GLU A 18 -10.64 -7.22 -19.15
CA GLU A 18 -10.35 -7.03 -20.57
C GLU A 18 -8.90 -6.57 -20.79
N THR A 19 -8.46 -5.55 -20.04
CA THR A 19 -7.08 -5.06 -20.14
C THR A 19 -6.06 -6.13 -19.76
N LEU A 20 -6.32 -6.95 -18.73
CA LEU A 20 -5.46 -8.08 -18.37
C LEU A 20 -5.43 -9.16 -19.46
N PHE A 21 -6.58 -9.45 -20.07
CA PHE A 21 -6.69 -10.45 -21.12
C PHE A 21 -5.95 -10.04 -22.39
N GLU A 22 -6.04 -8.77 -22.81
CA GLU A 22 -5.24 -8.23 -23.92
C GLU A 22 -3.75 -8.41 -23.71
N ILE A 23 -3.25 -8.19 -22.47
CA ILE A 23 -1.84 -8.42 -22.13
C ILE A 23 -1.51 -9.91 -22.25
N VAL A 24 -2.35 -10.79 -21.70
CA VAL A 24 -2.12 -12.24 -21.77
C VAL A 24 -2.12 -12.76 -23.21
N GLN A 25 -2.98 -12.21 -24.08
CA GLN A 25 -3.00 -12.53 -25.50
C GLN A 25 -1.77 -11.99 -26.24
N LEU A 26 -1.36 -10.74 -25.97
CA LEU A 26 -0.20 -10.12 -26.58
C LEU A 26 1.09 -10.91 -26.33
N TRP A 27 1.21 -11.52 -25.15
CA TRP A 27 2.36 -12.32 -24.75
C TRP A 27 2.19 -13.83 -25.01
N ASP A 28 1.04 -14.27 -25.54
CA ASP A 28 0.70 -15.68 -25.77
C ASP A 28 0.89 -16.60 -24.54
N ILE A 29 0.51 -16.09 -23.35
CA ILE A 29 0.66 -16.82 -22.07
C ILE A 29 -0.66 -17.35 -21.51
N ARG A 30 -1.70 -17.45 -22.35
CA ARG A 30 -3.06 -17.85 -21.93
C ARG A 30 -3.08 -19.15 -21.12
N GLY A 31 -2.35 -20.17 -21.57
CA GLY A 31 -2.28 -21.47 -20.90
C GLY A 31 -1.39 -21.51 -19.65
N GLN A 32 -0.71 -20.41 -19.32
CA GLN A 32 0.29 -20.34 -18.25
C GLN A 32 -0.22 -19.57 -17.01
N VAL A 33 -1.42 -18.96 -17.09
CA VAL A 33 -1.99 -18.19 -15.97
C VAL A 33 -2.57 -19.13 -14.92
N GLY A 34 -1.79 -19.38 -13.88
CA GLY A 34 -2.19 -20.21 -12.74
C GLY A 34 -2.98 -19.44 -11.67
N THR A 35 -2.38 -18.39 -11.12
CA THR A 35 -2.93 -17.60 -10.00
C THR A 35 -2.75 -16.11 -10.23
N VAL A 36 -3.65 -15.29 -9.69
CA VAL A 36 -3.51 -13.83 -9.72
C VAL A 36 -3.44 -13.29 -8.29
N ILE A 37 -2.46 -12.43 -8.04
CA ILE A 37 -2.29 -11.71 -6.77
C ILE A 37 -2.73 -10.26 -6.97
N SER A 38 -3.65 -9.79 -6.13
CA SER A 38 -4.09 -8.39 -6.11
C SER A 38 -4.43 -7.93 -4.69
N ASP A 39 -4.66 -6.63 -4.49
CA ASP A 39 -5.10 -6.10 -3.20
C ASP A 39 -6.49 -6.61 -2.79
N ASN A 40 -6.91 -6.30 -1.56
CA ASN A 40 -8.12 -6.89 -0.97
C ASN A 40 -9.40 -6.09 -1.28
N VAL A 41 -9.53 -5.60 -2.52
CA VAL A 41 -10.71 -4.88 -2.98
C VAL A 41 -11.69 -5.84 -3.66
N THR A 42 -12.99 -5.67 -3.40
CA THR A 42 -14.07 -6.53 -3.94
C THR A 42 -14.19 -6.44 -5.46
N THR A 43 -13.84 -5.31 -6.08
CA THR A 43 -13.75 -5.14 -7.54
C THR A 43 -12.84 -6.20 -8.19
N ASN A 44 -11.82 -6.67 -7.48
CA ASN A 44 -10.94 -7.74 -7.98
C ASN A 44 -11.64 -9.09 -8.07
N ASP A 45 -12.67 -9.34 -7.26
CA ASP A 45 -13.47 -10.57 -7.36
C ASP A 45 -14.21 -10.60 -8.70
N THR A 46 -14.84 -9.48 -9.05
CA THR A 46 -15.48 -9.29 -10.37
C THR A 46 -14.45 -9.43 -11.48
N CYS A 47 -13.32 -8.71 -11.40
CA CYS A 47 -12.25 -8.78 -12.40
C CYS A 47 -11.81 -10.21 -12.69
N LEU A 48 -11.44 -10.98 -11.66
CA LEU A 48 -10.98 -12.36 -11.84
C LEU A 48 -12.10 -13.29 -12.33
N SER A 49 -13.34 -13.04 -11.92
CA SER A 49 -14.52 -13.75 -12.43
C SER A 49 -14.66 -13.62 -13.95
N TYR A 50 -14.44 -12.43 -14.53
CA TYR A 50 -14.48 -12.24 -15.97
C TYR A 50 -13.20 -12.74 -16.66
N PHE A 51 -12.04 -12.37 -16.12
CA PHE A 51 -10.74 -12.69 -16.69
C PHE A 51 -10.53 -14.20 -16.85
N TYR A 52 -10.76 -14.99 -15.80
CA TYR A 52 -10.57 -16.43 -15.91
C TYR A 52 -11.56 -17.10 -16.86
N ARG A 53 -12.80 -16.58 -16.98
CA ARG A 53 -13.77 -17.11 -17.97
C ARG A 53 -13.36 -16.79 -19.41
N GLN A 54 -12.66 -15.68 -19.65
CA GLN A 54 -12.07 -15.39 -20.95
C GLN A 54 -10.90 -16.34 -21.28
N LEU A 55 -10.10 -16.71 -20.27
CA LEU A 55 -9.03 -17.70 -20.42
C LEU A 55 -9.58 -19.12 -20.63
N ASP A 56 -10.57 -19.53 -19.86
CA ASP A 56 -11.21 -20.84 -19.88
C ASP A 56 -12.71 -20.71 -19.56
N PRO A 57 -13.60 -20.80 -20.56
CA PRO A 57 -15.05 -20.72 -20.35
C PRO A 57 -15.63 -21.81 -19.45
N SER A 58 -14.90 -22.92 -19.25
CA SER A 58 -15.35 -24.06 -18.44
C SER A 58 -14.96 -23.95 -16.96
N ILE A 59 -14.14 -22.95 -16.59
CA ILE A 59 -13.64 -22.80 -15.22
C ILE A 59 -14.80 -22.54 -14.24
N ARG A 60 -14.80 -23.25 -13.10
CA ARG A 60 -15.86 -23.09 -12.10
C ARG A 60 -15.55 -21.92 -11.19
N PRO A 61 -16.56 -21.24 -10.61
CA PRO A 61 -16.35 -20.17 -9.64
C PRO A 61 -15.47 -20.57 -8.44
N ALA A 62 -15.55 -21.82 -8.00
CA ALA A 62 -14.71 -22.35 -6.93
C ALA A 62 -13.22 -22.38 -7.31
N ASP A 63 -12.91 -22.72 -8.56
CA ASP A 63 -11.54 -22.76 -9.07
C ASP A 63 -10.98 -21.33 -9.20
N ILE A 64 -11.80 -20.37 -9.67
CA ILE A 64 -11.45 -18.94 -9.69
C ILE A 64 -11.09 -18.44 -8.28
N LYS A 65 -11.93 -18.77 -7.30
CA LYS A 65 -11.69 -18.41 -5.89
C LYS A 65 -10.38 -19.01 -5.35
N ALA A 66 -10.08 -20.26 -5.71
CA ALA A 66 -8.84 -20.93 -5.31
C ALA A 66 -7.59 -20.32 -5.97
N ARG A 67 -7.72 -19.77 -7.19
CA ARG A 67 -6.63 -19.12 -7.93
C ARG A 67 -6.43 -17.64 -7.60
N ARG A 68 -7.31 -17.06 -6.77
CA ARG A 68 -7.23 -15.68 -6.30
C ARG A 68 -6.41 -15.59 -5.02
N MET A 69 -5.24 -14.97 -5.13
CA MET A 69 -4.37 -14.68 -4.01
C MET A 69 -4.49 -13.21 -3.60
N ARG A 70 -4.45 -12.94 -2.30
CA ARG A 70 -4.41 -11.57 -1.78
C ARG A 70 -2.95 -11.13 -1.62
N CYS A 71 -2.67 -9.88 -1.95
CA CYS A 71 -1.36 -9.29 -1.72
C CYS A 71 -1.04 -9.30 -0.22
N TYR A 72 -0.01 -10.04 0.16
CA TYR A 72 0.42 -10.17 1.55
C TYR A 72 0.80 -8.82 2.16
N GLY A 73 1.54 -7.99 1.41
CA GLY A 73 1.90 -6.64 1.84
C GLY A 73 0.68 -5.75 2.13
N HIS A 74 -0.37 -5.86 1.31
CA HIS A 74 -1.62 -5.13 1.56
C HIS A 74 -2.33 -5.65 2.83
N VAL A 75 -2.37 -6.96 3.06
CA VAL A 75 -2.94 -7.53 4.29
C VAL A 75 -2.16 -7.07 5.52
N LEU A 76 -0.83 -7.09 5.48
CA LEU A 76 -0.01 -6.57 6.57
C LEU A 76 -0.27 -5.10 6.84
N ASN A 77 -0.41 -4.27 5.79
CA ASN A 77 -0.76 -2.87 5.94
C ASN A 77 -2.13 -2.69 6.63
N LEU A 78 -3.14 -3.47 6.25
CA LEU A 78 -4.47 -3.42 6.90
C LEU A 78 -4.40 -3.78 8.39
N VAL A 79 -3.64 -4.83 8.74
CA VAL A 79 -3.43 -5.25 10.13
C VAL A 79 -2.70 -4.16 10.92
N ALA A 80 -1.60 -3.64 10.37
CA ALA A 80 -0.82 -2.57 11.01
C ALA A 80 -1.67 -1.32 11.22
N ARG A 81 -2.44 -0.88 10.21
CA ARG A 81 -3.33 0.28 10.33
C ARG A 81 -4.40 0.07 11.39
N THR A 82 -5.00 -1.12 11.44
CA THR A 82 -6.01 -1.45 12.46
C THR A 82 -5.39 -1.44 13.86
N PHE A 83 -4.18 -1.96 14.02
CA PHE A 83 -3.45 -1.96 15.29
C PHE A 83 -3.07 -0.54 15.74
N LEU A 84 -2.57 0.28 14.82
CA LEU A 84 -2.07 1.62 15.13
C LEU A 84 -3.20 2.65 15.32
N PHE A 85 -4.27 2.56 14.52
CA PHE A 85 -5.27 3.61 14.40
C PHE A 85 -6.69 3.18 14.78
N GLY A 86 -6.94 1.88 14.95
CA GLY A 86 -8.28 1.35 15.22
C GLY A 86 -9.16 1.29 13.97
N LYS A 87 -10.48 1.29 14.17
CA LYS A 87 -11.48 1.10 13.09
C LYS A 87 -11.66 2.33 12.18
N ASP A 88 -11.39 3.53 12.69
CA ASP A 88 -11.70 4.79 11.99
C ASP A 88 -10.43 5.45 11.41
N ALA A 89 -9.47 4.64 10.94
CA ALA A 89 -8.19 5.11 10.43
C ALA A 89 -8.35 6.06 9.23
N GLU A 90 -9.26 5.74 8.31
CA GLU A 90 -9.51 6.54 7.10
C GLU A 90 -10.10 7.91 7.43
N SER A 91 -11.13 7.97 8.28
CA SER A 91 -11.72 9.24 8.71
C SER A 91 -10.72 10.09 9.48
N PHE A 92 -9.90 9.45 10.30
CA PHE A 92 -8.84 10.11 11.04
C PHE A 92 -7.77 10.71 10.10
N GLU A 93 -7.28 9.95 9.12
CA GLU A 93 -6.30 10.44 8.15
C GLU A 93 -6.89 11.58 7.29
N LEU A 94 -8.14 11.46 6.87
CA LEU A 94 -8.83 12.50 6.10
C LEU A 94 -8.88 13.83 6.86
N GLU A 95 -9.17 13.81 8.16
CA GLU A 95 -9.16 15.02 8.99
C GLU A 95 -7.76 15.64 9.09
N SER A 96 -6.71 14.82 9.17
CA SER A 96 -5.31 15.28 9.14
C SER A 96 -4.97 15.94 7.80
N ASP A 97 -5.37 15.32 6.68
CA ASP A 97 -5.15 15.89 5.34
C ASP A 97 -5.86 17.23 5.17
N ILE A 98 -7.11 17.34 5.65
CA ILE A 98 -7.87 18.61 5.66
C ILE A 98 -7.14 19.66 6.50
N ASN A 99 -6.68 19.31 7.70
CA ASN A 99 -5.92 20.25 8.53
C ASN A 99 -4.62 20.69 7.86
N GLY A 100 -3.91 19.77 7.19
CA GLY A 100 -2.72 20.05 6.40
C GLY A 100 -2.99 21.02 5.25
N MET A 101 -4.00 20.75 4.43
CA MET A 101 -4.40 21.61 3.30
C MET A 101 -4.81 23.02 3.76
N ARG A 102 -5.41 23.13 4.95
CA ARG A 102 -5.83 24.42 5.54
C ARG A 102 -4.71 25.12 6.31
N GLY A 103 -3.51 24.53 6.42
CA GLY A 103 -2.40 25.09 7.18
C GLY A 103 -2.62 25.09 8.70
N LEU A 104 -3.55 24.30 9.22
CA LEU A 104 -3.96 24.25 10.62
C LEU A 104 -3.01 23.35 11.44
N GLN A 105 -1.73 23.70 11.48
CA GLN A 105 -0.67 22.87 12.05
C GLN A 105 -0.93 22.48 13.51
N GLU A 106 -1.37 23.43 14.36
CA GLU A 106 -1.62 23.12 15.78
C GLU A 106 -2.82 22.17 15.97
N GLN A 107 -3.84 22.28 15.10
CA GLN A 107 -4.99 21.37 15.14
C GLN A 107 -4.56 19.98 14.68
N ASP A 108 -3.75 19.88 13.63
CA ASP A 108 -3.19 18.62 13.15
C ASP A 108 -2.32 17.94 14.23
N LEU A 109 -1.46 18.70 14.93
CA LEU A 109 -0.66 18.18 16.04
C LEU A 109 -1.53 17.66 17.20
N ARG A 110 -2.65 18.32 17.51
CA ARG A 110 -3.59 17.87 18.56
C ARG A 110 -4.37 16.64 18.11
N HIS A 111 -4.80 16.61 16.85
CA HIS A 111 -5.46 15.48 16.22
C HIS A 111 -4.59 14.23 16.30
N TRP A 112 -3.32 14.30 15.89
CA TRP A 112 -2.37 13.21 16.06
C TRP A 112 -2.16 12.84 17.52
N ARG A 113 -1.97 13.79 18.44
CA ARG A 113 -1.81 13.51 19.87
C ARG A 113 -2.98 12.71 20.48
N SER A 114 -4.19 12.78 19.90
CA SER A 114 -5.34 11.99 20.36
C SER A 114 -5.15 10.47 20.19
N LYS A 115 -4.28 10.02 19.28
CA LYS A 115 -3.89 8.59 19.10
C LYS A 115 -2.84 8.12 20.12
N GLY A 116 -2.62 8.87 21.20
CA GLY A 116 -1.75 8.46 22.31
C GLY A 116 -0.27 8.41 21.91
N PRO A 117 0.50 7.41 22.37
CA PRO A 117 1.93 7.32 22.10
C PRO A 117 2.30 7.29 20.62
N ILE A 118 1.53 6.57 19.79
CA ILE A 118 1.76 6.48 18.34
C ILE A 118 1.60 7.84 17.68
N GLY A 119 0.56 8.59 18.06
CA GLY A 119 0.34 9.93 17.54
C GLY A 119 1.40 10.96 17.95
N LYS A 120 1.92 10.85 19.17
CA LYS A 120 3.08 11.64 19.62
C LYS A 120 4.34 11.29 18.81
N LEU A 121 4.59 10.00 18.60
CA LEU A 121 5.71 9.54 17.78
C LEU A 121 5.58 10.05 16.34
N HIS A 122 4.38 9.98 15.74
CA HIS A 122 4.11 10.56 14.43
C HIS A 122 4.52 12.03 14.37
N ASN A 123 4.10 12.85 15.32
CA ASN A 123 4.44 14.28 15.35
C ASN A 123 5.95 14.53 15.45
N ILE A 124 6.65 13.74 16.27
CA ILE A 124 8.11 13.82 16.40
C ILE A 124 8.78 13.45 15.08
N VAL A 125 8.39 12.34 14.47
CA VAL A 125 8.92 11.89 13.16
C VAL A 125 8.63 12.93 12.08
N LYS A 126 7.41 13.48 12.02
CA LYS A 126 7.03 14.54 11.08
C LYS A 126 7.89 15.78 11.27
N PHE A 127 8.16 16.18 12.51
CA PHE A 127 9.07 17.30 12.81
C PHE A 127 10.51 17.03 12.36
N ILE A 128 11.07 15.86 12.67
CA ILE A 128 12.44 15.46 12.29
C ILE A 128 12.60 15.42 10.77
N ARG A 129 11.60 14.89 10.07
CA ARG A 129 11.63 14.68 8.61
C ARG A 129 11.23 15.91 7.80
N SER A 130 10.81 17.00 8.43
CA SER A 130 10.32 18.18 7.71
C SER A 130 11.43 18.98 7.01
N SER A 131 12.71 18.74 7.33
CA SER A 131 13.83 19.32 6.59
C SER A 131 15.09 18.44 6.66
N PRO A 132 15.99 18.52 5.66
CA PRO A 132 17.27 17.79 5.69
C PRO A 132 18.09 18.09 6.94
N GLN A 133 18.16 19.36 7.35
CA GLN A 133 18.93 19.79 8.53
C GLN A 133 18.44 19.12 9.82
N ARG A 134 17.13 18.98 10.00
CA ARG A 134 16.56 18.30 11.18
C ARG A 134 16.84 16.81 11.16
N SER A 135 16.77 16.19 9.97
CA SER A 135 17.08 14.77 9.80
C SER A 135 18.57 14.49 10.04
N GLU A 136 19.47 15.31 9.51
CA GLU A 136 20.91 15.23 9.76
C GLU A 136 21.24 15.46 11.23
N TYR A 137 20.63 16.48 11.85
CA TYR A 137 20.81 16.76 13.28
C TYR A 137 20.36 15.59 14.15
N PHE A 138 19.21 14.99 13.85
CA PHE A 138 18.74 13.78 14.55
C PHE A 138 19.71 12.62 14.37
N LYS A 139 20.19 12.36 13.14
CA LYS A 139 21.17 11.29 12.88
C LYS A 139 22.46 11.49 13.67
N ARG A 140 22.99 12.71 13.72
CA ARG A 140 24.20 13.03 14.50
C ARG A 140 24.03 12.70 15.98
N ILE A 141 22.90 13.07 16.59
CA ILE A 141 22.61 12.79 17.99
C ILE A 141 22.33 11.29 18.22
N ALA A 142 21.62 10.65 17.29
CA ALA A 142 21.28 9.23 17.41
C ALA A 142 22.51 8.31 17.27
N HIS A 143 23.51 8.69 16.47
CA HIS A 143 24.77 7.94 16.34
C HIS A 143 25.59 7.86 17.66
N GLU A 144 25.35 8.75 18.63
CA GLU A 144 26.04 8.71 19.93
C GLU A 144 25.55 7.57 20.85
N GLN A 145 24.61 6.72 20.40
CA GLN A 145 24.05 5.58 21.16
C GLN A 145 24.14 4.22 20.43
N GLU A 146 25.04 4.04 19.48
CA GLU A 146 25.35 2.70 18.97
C GLU A 146 26.18 1.92 20.00
N ASP A 147 25.50 1.28 20.94
CA ASP A 147 26.04 0.18 21.74
C ASP A 147 26.36 -0.98 20.77
N GLU A 148 27.50 -1.65 20.97
CA GLU A 148 28.22 -2.51 20.00
C GLU A 148 27.43 -3.71 19.39
N GLY A 149 26.14 -3.87 19.72
CA GLY A 149 25.31 -5.00 19.31
C GLY A 149 24.10 -4.69 18.43
N TYR A 150 23.73 -3.42 18.16
CA TYR A 150 22.51 -3.09 17.41
C TYR A 150 22.66 -1.86 16.50
N HIS A 151 22.78 -2.08 15.19
CA HIS A 151 22.76 -1.00 14.20
C HIS A 151 21.31 -0.67 13.79
N LEU A 152 20.86 0.55 14.09
CA LEU A 152 19.52 1.04 13.74
C LEU A 152 19.35 1.37 12.25
N CYS A 153 20.47 1.58 11.53
CA CYS A 153 20.47 1.97 10.12
C CYS A 153 21.80 1.58 9.50
N GLU A 154 21.79 0.75 8.46
CA GLU A 154 22.95 0.60 7.57
C GLU A 154 22.91 1.73 6.52
N GLU A 155 24.07 2.26 6.15
CA GLU A 155 24.18 3.18 5.03
C GLU A 155 23.68 2.49 3.75
N SER A 156 22.78 3.15 3.04
CA SER A 156 22.23 2.65 1.78
C SER A 156 23.35 2.57 0.73
N THR A 157 23.74 1.35 0.35
CA THR A 157 24.72 1.08 -0.71
C THR A 157 24.16 1.27 -2.12
N ALA A 158 23.01 1.96 -2.27
CA ALA A 158 22.32 2.14 -3.55
C ALA A 158 23.04 3.09 -4.54
N GLU A 159 24.24 3.56 -4.21
CA GLU A 159 25.17 4.20 -5.14
C GLU A 159 26.39 3.30 -5.40
N LEU A 160 26.14 2.11 -5.95
CA LEU A 160 27.10 1.29 -6.69
C LEU A 160 26.41 0.63 -7.89
#